data_AF-Q90279-F1
#
_entry.id   AF-Q90279-F1
#
_cell.length_a   1.000
_cell.length_b   1.000
_cell.length_c   1.000
_cell.angle_alpha   90.00
_cell.angle_beta   90.00
_cell.angle_gamma   90.00
#
_symmetry.space_group_name_H-M   'P 1'
#
loop_
_entity.id
_entity.type
_entity.pdbx_description
1 polymer ?
#
loop_
_entity_poly.entity_id
_entity_poly.type
_entity_poly.pdbx_seq_one_letter_code
_entity_poly.pdbx_strand_id
1 'polypeptide(L)'
;MTPLGLVLVSSALLAGLCAAGPNVLKVTTIKEEPYAMSKGSELEGFCIDLLSAIAKKLDFKYDVKLVKDGRYGKTDDSGNWNGMIGEVVRGEADIAVAPLTLTAKRETAVDMTKPFMQTGLSFVLRKDLVSDDSQFFSLLSLFSTEMWMGVLVAYLLTSVCIFLVSRISPCEWKQPEKEENSFTLSHSFWYTMGAMTLQGAGPHPKALSGRVITSIWWLFSLVLLACYFANLSLWLHSDNQQQSIKSFEDLANQNLIEYGTIKDSSSFNFFKNSDNPTHHRIYEHIKNAQSYSLNAEEGFRRALKGNYAFIGESVSLDLAVARYCNYLTRAPEIIGMRGYSIAAPLGSPLVKNLSVAILNLSESGELDYFRSKWWASSCIAKNGKSAPLKPTSLKGIFLLLALGLGLGLFLALMELAAKSRKTANSQQKSCCSVMSAELSQRFRGGEAMTPEPSEKSKA
;
A
#
# COMPACT_ATOMS: atom_id res chain seq x y z
N MET A 1 9.79 -53.56 78.55
CA MET A 1 9.42 -52.20 78.99
C MET A 1 10.66 -51.33 78.90
N THR A 2 10.84 -50.70 77.75
CA THR A 2 11.92 -49.77 77.39
C THR A 2 11.24 -48.63 76.64
N PRO A 3 11.48 -47.35 76.98
CA PRO A 3 10.48 -46.32 76.71
C PRO A 3 10.63 -45.70 75.32
N LEU A 4 9.44 -45.49 74.74
CA LEU A 4 9.01 -44.81 73.51
C LEU A 4 9.53 -43.35 73.30
N GLY A 5 10.57 -42.91 73.99
CA GLY A 5 10.91 -41.48 74.10
C GLY A 5 11.58 -40.83 72.88
N LEU A 6 12.16 -41.60 71.95
CA LEU A 6 12.97 -41.04 70.86
C LEU A 6 12.27 -40.90 69.50
N VAL A 7 11.09 -41.50 69.31
CA VAL A 7 10.41 -41.52 68.00
C VAL A 7 9.51 -40.29 67.77
N LEU A 8 9.12 -39.59 68.84
CA LEU A 8 8.21 -38.44 68.76
C LEU A 8 8.90 -37.10 68.41
N VAL A 9 10.23 -37.00 68.54
CA VAL A 9 10.95 -35.75 68.25
C VAL A 9 11.36 -35.65 66.78
N SER A 10 11.63 -36.78 66.10
CA SER A 10 11.92 -36.78 64.65
C SER A 10 10.68 -36.59 63.77
N SER A 11 9.48 -36.88 64.28
CA SER A 11 8.22 -36.68 63.55
C SER A 11 7.70 -35.23 63.67
N ALA A 12 8.13 -34.47 64.68
CA ALA A 12 7.76 -33.07 64.84
C ALA A 12 8.58 -32.10 63.97
N LEU A 13 9.82 -32.46 63.61
CA LEU A 13 10.67 -31.65 62.71
C LEU A 13 10.36 -31.85 61.22
N LEU A 14 9.69 -32.95 60.84
CA LEU A 14 9.19 -33.18 59.47
C LEU A 14 7.78 -32.63 59.24
N ALA A 15 7.04 -32.30 60.30
CA ALA A 15 5.70 -31.72 60.21
C ALA A 15 5.68 -30.19 59.96
N GLY A 16 6.83 -29.52 60.04
CA GLY A 16 6.97 -28.07 59.81
C GLY A 16 7.16 -27.64 58.34
N LEU A 17 7.22 -28.59 57.39
CA LEU A 17 7.50 -28.30 55.98
C LEU A 17 6.30 -28.43 55.03
N CYS A 18 5.12 -28.78 55.54
CA CYS A 18 3.90 -28.92 54.72
C CYS A 18 2.77 -28.04 55.23
N ALA A 19 2.94 -26.73 55.12
CA ALA A 19 1.84 -25.76 55.20
C ALA A 19 1.98 -24.68 54.13
N ALA A 20 2.34 -25.06 52.90
CA ALA A 20 2.06 -24.23 51.75
C ALA A 20 0.71 -24.71 51.18
N GLY A 21 -0.37 -23.98 51.45
CA GLY A 21 -1.60 -24.14 50.67
C GLY A 21 -1.32 -23.92 49.17
N PRO A 22 -2.26 -24.20 48.27
CA PRO A 22 -2.05 -23.90 46.85
C PRO A 22 -1.73 -22.41 46.70
N ASN A 23 -0.47 -22.09 46.37
CA ASN A 23 -0.01 -20.71 46.23
C ASN A 23 -0.74 -20.09 45.04
N VAL A 24 -1.71 -19.22 45.35
CA VAL A 24 -2.40 -18.43 44.33
C VAL A 24 -1.45 -17.32 43.89
N LEU A 25 -0.97 -17.39 42.65
CA LEU A 25 -0.07 -16.39 42.09
C LEU A 25 -0.81 -15.08 41.84
N LYS A 26 -0.26 -13.97 42.34
CA LYS A 26 -0.74 -12.62 42.05
C LYS A 26 -0.23 -12.18 40.69
N VAL A 27 -1.14 -11.94 39.76
CA VAL A 27 -0.81 -11.52 38.39
C VAL A 27 -1.19 -10.06 38.21
N THR A 28 -0.23 -9.23 37.82
CA THR A 28 -0.53 -7.85 37.39
C THR A 28 -0.71 -7.78 35.87
N THR A 29 -1.68 -6.98 35.44
CA THR A 29 -1.96 -6.72 34.02
C THR A 29 -2.44 -5.29 33.81
N ILE A 30 -2.60 -4.87 32.55
CA ILE A 30 -3.07 -3.54 32.15
C ILE A 30 -4.26 -3.68 31.21
N LYS A 31 -5.24 -2.77 31.32
CA LYS A 31 -6.37 -2.73 30.37
C LYS A 31 -5.87 -2.23 29.01
N GLU A 32 -5.80 -3.13 28.04
CA GLU A 32 -5.47 -2.81 26.66
C GLU A 32 -6.16 -3.81 25.72
N GLU A 33 -6.89 -3.30 24.74
CA GLU A 33 -7.58 -4.13 23.76
C GLU A 33 -6.60 -4.60 22.66
N PRO A 34 -6.58 -5.89 22.28
CA PRO A 34 -7.46 -7.00 22.67
C PRO A 34 -6.81 -7.95 23.71
N TYR A 35 -5.82 -7.45 24.45
CA TYR A 35 -5.00 -8.24 25.38
C TYR A 35 -5.73 -8.51 26.70
N ALA A 36 -6.28 -7.48 27.33
CA ALA A 36 -7.08 -7.56 28.55
C ALA A 36 -8.15 -6.46 28.55
N MET A 37 -9.41 -6.89 28.53
CA MET A 37 -10.62 -6.09 28.43
C MET A 37 -11.58 -6.48 29.55
N SER A 38 -12.46 -5.56 29.95
CA SER A 38 -13.50 -5.85 30.93
C SER A 38 -14.75 -6.38 30.25
N LYS A 39 -15.21 -7.57 30.65
CA LYS A 39 -16.52 -8.13 30.31
C LYS A 39 -17.34 -8.29 31.57
N GLY A 40 -18.12 -7.26 31.88
CA GLY A 40 -18.83 -7.18 33.15
C GLY A 40 -17.83 -7.10 34.32
N SER A 41 -17.90 -8.07 35.22
CA SER A 41 -17.01 -8.19 36.39
C SER A 41 -15.70 -8.93 36.11
N GLU A 42 -15.59 -9.63 34.99
CA GLU A 42 -14.42 -10.46 34.66
C GLU A 42 -13.55 -9.80 33.58
N LEU A 43 -12.29 -10.23 33.51
CA LEU A 43 -11.37 -9.84 32.44
C LEU A 43 -11.38 -10.91 31.35
N GLU A 44 -11.38 -10.47 30.09
CA GLU A 44 -11.20 -11.34 28.92
C GLU A 44 -10.17 -10.74 27.96
N GLY A 45 -9.57 -11.56 27.11
CA GLY A 45 -8.61 -11.10 26.11
C GLY A 45 -7.50 -12.11 25.88
N PHE A 46 -6.61 -11.80 24.95
CA PHE A 46 -5.50 -12.68 24.58
C PHE A 46 -4.61 -13.04 25.77
N CYS A 47 -4.26 -12.08 26.62
CA CYS A 47 -3.40 -12.33 27.78
C CYS A 47 -4.10 -13.16 28.87
N ILE A 48 -5.43 -13.09 28.94
CA ILE A 48 -6.22 -13.89 29.89
C ILE A 48 -6.32 -15.34 29.40
N ASP A 49 -6.58 -15.55 28.11
CA ASP A 49 -6.59 -16.89 27.49
C ASP A 49 -5.22 -17.55 27.60
N LEU A 50 -4.14 -16.80 27.32
CA LEU A 50 -2.75 -17.24 27.48
C LEU A 50 -2.46 -17.66 28.92
N LEU A 51 -2.80 -16.83 29.90
CA LEU A 51 -2.59 -17.12 31.32
C LEU A 51 -3.35 -18.37 31.75
N SER A 52 -4.60 -18.52 31.32
CA SER A 52 -5.42 -19.70 31.61
C SER A 52 -4.80 -20.99 31.04
N ALA A 53 -4.30 -20.95 29.80
CA ALA A 53 -3.64 -22.08 29.16
C ALA A 53 -2.33 -22.47 29.86
N ILE A 54 -1.53 -21.48 30.27
CA ILE A 54 -0.29 -21.71 31.03
C ILE A 54 -0.60 -22.27 32.42
N ALA A 55 -1.59 -21.70 33.12
CA ALA A 55 -2.03 -22.16 34.44
C ALA A 55 -2.51 -23.61 34.41
N LYS A 56 -3.24 -24.01 33.36
CA LYS A 56 -3.68 -25.40 33.14
C LYS A 56 -2.51 -26.35 32.88
N LYS A 57 -1.48 -25.93 32.14
CA LYS A 57 -0.29 -26.76 31.85
C LYS A 57 0.62 -26.93 33.07
N LEU A 58 0.75 -25.90 33.89
CA LEU A 58 1.64 -25.88 35.05
C LEU A 58 0.94 -26.14 36.39
N ASP A 59 -0.37 -26.38 36.36
CA ASP A 59 -1.25 -26.68 37.50
C ASP A 59 -1.12 -25.68 38.67
N PHE A 60 -1.27 -24.38 38.37
CA PHE A 60 -1.29 -23.32 39.38
C PHE A 60 -2.59 -22.51 39.37
N LYS A 61 -2.93 -21.94 40.53
CA LYS A 61 -4.03 -20.97 40.68
C LYS A 61 -3.50 -19.56 40.61
N TYR A 62 -4.30 -18.62 40.13
CA TYR A 62 -3.89 -17.22 39.99
C TYR A 62 -5.03 -16.25 40.32
N ASP A 63 -4.66 -15.03 40.70
CA ASP A 63 -5.55 -13.89 40.93
C ASP A 63 -5.04 -12.70 40.11
N VAL A 64 -5.88 -12.18 39.20
CA VAL A 64 -5.48 -11.11 38.27
C VAL A 64 -5.90 -9.76 38.81
N LYS A 65 -4.96 -8.82 38.89
CA LYS A 65 -5.18 -7.44 39.29
C LYS A 65 -4.70 -6.48 38.23
N LEU A 66 -5.38 -5.35 38.13
CA LEU A 66 -4.95 -4.26 37.26
C LEU A 66 -3.86 -3.45 37.97
N VAL A 67 -2.85 -3.07 37.20
CA VAL A 67 -1.78 -2.18 37.64
C VAL A 67 -2.37 -0.87 38.16
N LYS A 68 -1.85 -0.38 39.29
CA LYS A 68 -2.45 0.77 40.01
C LYS A 68 -2.33 2.10 39.25
N ASP A 69 -1.22 2.31 38.55
CA ASP A 69 -0.89 3.57 37.89
C ASP A 69 -1.19 3.59 36.38
N GLY A 70 -1.69 2.47 35.83
CA GLY A 70 -1.99 2.32 34.41
C GLY A 70 -0.75 2.34 33.50
N ARG A 71 0.45 2.00 34.01
CA ARG A 71 1.69 2.06 33.22
C ARG A 71 2.38 0.70 33.10
N TYR A 72 3.09 0.51 31.99
CA TYR A 72 3.92 -0.67 31.77
C TYR A 72 5.10 -0.77 32.73
N GLY A 73 5.78 0.36 32.93
CA GLY A 73 6.95 0.46 33.79
C GLY A 73 8.10 1.20 33.12
N LYS A 74 8.54 2.25 33.81
CA LYS A 74 9.64 3.15 33.50
C LYS A 74 10.45 3.37 34.78
N THR A 75 11.75 3.56 34.64
CA THR A 75 12.60 4.06 35.73
C THR A 75 12.40 5.56 35.91
N ASP A 76 12.26 6.01 37.16
CA ASP A 76 12.47 7.41 37.52
C ASP A 76 13.97 7.78 37.47
N ASP A 77 14.28 9.06 37.72
CA ASP A 77 15.67 9.56 37.76
C ASP A 77 16.46 9.00 38.96
N SER A 78 15.76 8.45 39.96
CA SER A 78 16.33 7.78 41.13
C SER A 78 16.57 6.27 40.91
N GLY A 79 16.21 5.74 39.74
CA GLY A 79 16.35 4.33 39.40
C GLY A 79 15.18 3.42 39.83
N ASN A 80 14.13 3.94 40.46
CA ASN A 80 12.97 3.15 40.88
C ASN A 80 12.00 2.90 39.72
N TRP A 81 11.44 1.70 39.69
CA TRP A 81 10.47 1.28 38.68
C TRP A 81 9.02 1.57 39.11
N ASN A 82 8.25 2.18 38.22
CA ASN A 82 6.79 2.27 38.32
C ASN A 82 6.10 1.19 37.47
N GLY A 83 4.77 1.25 37.35
CA GLY A 83 4.00 0.33 36.53
C GLY A 83 4.07 -1.12 36.95
N MET A 84 3.71 -2.00 36.01
CA MET A 84 3.75 -3.46 36.20
C MET A 84 5.14 -3.98 36.57
N ILE A 85 6.20 -3.44 35.93
CA ILE A 85 7.59 -3.79 36.31
C ILE A 85 7.84 -3.44 37.77
N GLY A 86 7.45 -2.25 38.21
CA GLY A 86 7.59 -1.82 39.59
C GLY A 86 6.83 -2.69 40.59
N GLU A 87 5.60 -3.10 40.26
CA GLU A 87 4.81 -4.00 41.11
C GLU A 87 5.49 -5.38 41.28
N VAL A 88 6.10 -5.90 40.22
CA VAL A 88 6.89 -7.15 40.28
C VAL A 88 8.17 -6.97 41.09
N VAL A 89 8.91 -5.89 40.87
CA VAL A 89 10.14 -5.58 41.63
C VAL A 89 9.87 -5.40 43.13
N ARG A 90 8.73 -4.80 43.49
CA ARG A 90 8.32 -4.59 44.89
C ARG A 90 7.64 -5.81 45.54
N GLY A 91 7.44 -6.91 44.80
CA GLY A 91 6.74 -8.11 45.30
C GLY A 91 5.23 -7.91 45.54
N GLU A 92 4.63 -6.89 44.93
CA GLU A 92 3.18 -6.68 44.96
C GLU A 92 2.45 -7.68 44.04
N ALA A 93 3.13 -8.10 42.97
CA ALA A 93 2.69 -9.13 42.03
C ALA A 93 3.81 -10.16 41.82
N ASP A 94 3.44 -11.43 41.65
CA ASP A 94 4.37 -12.54 41.43
C ASP A 94 4.78 -12.65 39.96
N ILE A 95 3.89 -12.28 39.03
CA ILE A 95 4.19 -12.18 37.60
C ILE A 95 3.39 -11.03 36.95
N ALA A 96 3.91 -10.48 35.85
CA ALA A 96 3.21 -9.52 35.00
C ALA A 96 2.88 -10.15 33.63
N VAL A 97 1.60 -10.20 33.29
CA VAL A 97 1.11 -10.75 32.01
C VAL A 97 0.36 -9.66 31.26
N ALA A 98 1.01 -9.13 30.23
CA ALA A 98 0.55 -8.01 29.40
C ALA A 98 1.35 -8.01 28.08
N PRO A 99 1.03 -7.16 27.08
CA PRO A 99 1.89 -6.93 25.92
C PRO A 99 3.15 -6.14 26.32
N LEU A 100 3.96 -6.73 27.18
CA LEU A 100 5.12 -6.10 27.79
C LEU A 100 6.34 -6.37 26.92
N THR A 101 6.80 -5.33 26.23
CA THR A 101 7.99 -5.41 25.37
C THR A 101 9.23 -5.87 26.15
N LEU A 102 9.88 -6.93 25.66
CA LEU A 102 11.19 -7.37 26.12
C LEU A 102 12.26 -6.32 25.76
N THR A 103 12.95 -5.80 26.77
CA THR A 103 14.03 -4.80 26.58
C THR A 103 15.16 -5.07 27.55
N ALA A 104 16.40 -4.79 27.15
CA ALA A 104 17.58 -4.99 28.01
C ALA A 104 17.44 -4.27 29.37
N LYS A 105 16.91 -3.04 29.39
CA LYS A 105 16.72 -2.28 30.62
C LYS A 105 15.68 -2.90 31.57
N ARG A 106 14.64 -3.55 31.04
CA ARG A 106 13.67 -4.29 31.87
C ARG A 106 14.28 -5.59 32.39
N GLU A 107 15.02 -6.31 31.54
CA GLU A 107 15.68 -7.58 31.90
C GLU A 107 16.70 -7.41 33.04
N THR A 108 17.30 -6.23 33.19
CA THR A 108 18.19 -5.96 34.34
C THR A 108 17.46 -5.84 35.68
N ALA A 109 16.14 -5.64 35.68
CA ALA A 109 15.32 -5.42 36.88
C ALA A 109 14.38 -6.59 37.20
N VAL A 110 13.94 -7.32 36.18
CA VAL A 110 13.04 -8.48 36.26
C VAL A 110 13.50 -9.52 35.25
N ASP A 111 13.25 -10.79 35.52
CA ASP A 111 13.48 -11.85 34.53
C ASP A 111 12.26 -11.95 33.61
N MET A 112 12.48 -12.03 32.31
CA MET A 112 11.39 -12.21 31.35
C MET A 112 11.46 -13.57 30.65
N THR A 113 10.29 -14.12 30.35
CA THR A 113 10.18 -15.37 29.61
C THR A 113 10.63 -15.22 28.16
N LYS A 114 10.78 -16.36 27.48
CA LYS A 114 10.78 -16.36 26.01
C LYS A 114 9.51 -15.66 25.48
N PRO A 115 9.61 -14.87 24.40
CA PRO A 115 8.46 -14.10 23.92
C PRO A 115 7.32 -15.01 23.45
N PHE A 116 6.10 -14.67 23.86
CA PHE A 116 4.88 -15.36 23.39
C PHE A 116 4.32 -14.75 22.10
N MET A 117 4.79 -13.57 21.71
CA MET A 117 4.37 -12.88 20.49
C MET A 117 5.51 -12.02 19.96
N GLN A 118 5.79 -12.11 18.67
CA GLN A 118 6.79 -11.28 17.99
C GLN A 118 6.14 -9.99 17.47
N THR A 119 6.86 -8.88 17.58
CA THR A 119 6.44 -7.55 17.11
C THR A 119 7.67 -6.74 16.67
N GLY A 120 7.46 -5.57 16.09
CA GLY A 120 8.52 -4.62 15.78
C GLY A 120 7.95 -3.22 15.65
N LEU A 121 8.78 -2.22 15.38
CA LEU A 121 8.29 -0.86 15.13
C LEU A 121 7.97 -0.68 13.67
N SER A 122 6.82 -0.10 13.42
CA SER A 122 6.39 0.38 12.11
C SER A 122 5.56 1.63 12.33
N PHE A 123 4.90 2.12 11.29
CA PHE A 123 4.02 3.28 11.40
C PHE A 123 2.78 3.15 10.52
N VAL A 124 1.72 3.85 10.93
CA VAL A 124 0.48 3.95 10.16
C VAL A 124 0.27 5.36 9.65
N LEU A 125 -0.23 5.44 8.43
CA LEU A 125 -0.54 6.66 7.70
C LEU A 125 -1.99 6.61 7.21
N ARG A 126 -2.53 7.78 6.89
CA ARG A 126 -3.81 7.85 6.17
C ARG A 126 -3.63 7.44 4.70
N LYS A 127 -4.55 6.63 4.18
CA LYS A 127 -4.50 5.98 2.85
C LYS A 127 -4.52 6.98 1.67
N ASP A 128 -5.06 8.18 1.87
CA ASP A 128 -5.17 9.23 0.85
C ASP A 128 -3.89 10.05 0.65
N LEU A 129 -3.10 10.26 1.70
CA LEU A 129 -1.77 10.94 1.62
C LEU A 129 -0.72 10.12 0.86
N VAL A 130 -1.07 8.87 0.59
CA VAL A 130 -0.26 7.82 -0.01
C VAL A 130 -0.62 7.64 -1.50
N SER A 131 -1.72 8.23 -1.95
CA SER A 131 -2.22 8.12 -3.33
C SER A 131 -1.87 9.38 -4.10
N ASP A 132 -0.69 9.38 -4.73
CA ASP A 132 -0.21 10.51 -5.52
C ASP A 132 -1.19 10.88 -6.66
N ASP A 133 -1.42 12.18 -6.85
CA ASP A 133 -2.32 12.79 -7.86
C ASP A 133 -1.83 12.57 -9.32
N SER A 134 -0.75 11.81 -9.49
CA SER A 134 -0.04 11.52 -10.74
C SER A 134 -0.69 10.41 -11.59
N GLN A 135 -1.98 10.12 -11.39
CA GLN A 135 -2.72 9.11 -12.16
C GLN A 135 -3.05 9.51 -13.61
N PHE A 136 -2.64 10.69 -14.08
CA PHE A 136 -2.94 11.13 -15.44
C PHE A 136 -2.28 10.26 -16.52
N PHE A 137 -1.08 9.74 -16.27
CA PHE A 137 -0.33 8.91 -17.23
C PHE A 137 -0.02 7.50 -16.71
N SER A 138 -0.71 7.05 -15.66
CA SER A 138 -0.50 5.72 -15.07
C SER A 138 -0.67 4.59 -16.09
N LEU A 139 -1.52 4.76 -17.11
CA LEU A 139 -1.68 3.80 -18.19
C LEU A 139 -0.43 3.65 -19.07
N LEU A 140 0.36 4.71 -19.27
CA LEU A 140 1.62 4.62 -20.02
C LEU A 140 2.70 3.91 -19.21
N SER A 141 2.61 3.95 -17.87
CA SER A 141 3.57 3.29 -16.97
C SER A 141 3.49 1.76 -16.98
N LEU A 142 2.50 1.18 -17.67
CA LEU A 142 2.33 -0.27 -17.81
C LEU A 142 3.43 -0.93 -18.66
N PHE A 143 4.07 -0.15 -19.53
CA PHE A 143 5.26 -0.53 -20.26
C PHE A 143 6.42 0.39 -19.89
N SER A 144 7.62 -0.17 -19.79
CA SER A 144 8.83 0.62 -19.56
C SER A 144 9.10 1.55 -20.74
N THR A 145 9.83 2.64 -20.49
CA THR A 145 10.25 3.58 -21.54
C THR A 145 11.01 2.87 -22.66
N GLU A 146 11.84 1.88 -22.33
CA GLU A 146 12.56 1.05 -23.29
C GLU A 146 11.61 0.28 -24.23
N MET A 147 10.54 -0.29 -23.68
CA MET A 147 9.54 -1.01 -24.47
C MET A 147 8.80 -0.07 -25.43
N TRP A 148 8.42 1.13 -24.96
CA TRP A 148 7.79 2.14 -25.82
C TRP A 148 8.69 2.57 -26.97
N MET A 149 10.00 2.76 -26.70
CA MET A 149 10.98 3.05 -27.73
C MET A 149 11.11 1.88 -28.72
N GLY A 150 11.10 0.63 -28.25
CA GLY A 150 11.11 -0.56 -29.09
C GLY A 150 9.89 -0.64 -30.02
N VAL A 151 8.69 -0.37 -29.51
CA VAL A 151 7.45 -0.32 -30.30
C VAL A 151 7.53 0.77 -31.37
N LEU A 152 8.03 1.97 -31.03
CA LEU A 152 8.20 3.07 -31.99
C LEU A 152 9.17 2.69 -33.12
N VAL A 153 10.32 2.08 -32.78
CA VAL A 153 11.30 1.63 -33.77
C VAL A 153 10.72 0.55 -34.68
N ALA A 154 10.03 -0.45 -34.11
CA ALA A 154 9.38 -1.50 -34.88
C ALA A 154 8.29 -0.97 -35.82
N TYR A 155 7.50 0.01 -35.36
CA TYR A 155 6.48 0.71 -36.16
C TYR A 155 7.09 1.43 -37.37
N LEU A 156 8.14 2.22 -37.15
CA LEU A 156 8.81 2.97 -38.21
C LEU A 156 9.45 2.03 -39.23
N LEU A 157 10.17 1.01 -38.75
CA LEU A 157 10.83 0.03 -39.61
C LEU A 157 9.81 -0.71 -40.48
N THR A 158 8.71 -1.20 -39.87
CA THR A 158 7.68 -1.94 -40.59
C THR A 158 6.99 -1.06 -41.64
N SER A 159 6.70 0.20 -41.32
CA SER A 159 6.09 1.15 -42.27
C SER A 159 6.99 1.41 -43.47
N VAL A 160 8.31 1.54 -43.25
CA VAL A 160 9.29 1.69 -44.33
C VAL A 160 9.40 0.40 -45.15
N CYS A 161 9.43 -0.78 -44.51
CA CYS A 161 9.46 -2.06 -45.23
C CYS A 161 8.23 -2.27 -46.10
N ILE A 162 7.03 -1.95 -45.61
CA ILE A 162 5.79 -2.00 -46.41
C ILE A 162 5.90 -1.05 -47.60
N PHE A 163 6.34 0.20 -47.38
CA PHE A 163 6.54 1.17 -48.46
C PHE A 163 7.52 0.66 -49.53
N LEU A 164 8.67 0.12 -49.13
CA LEU A 164 9.68 -0.42 -50.04
C LEU A 164 9.13 -1.61 -50.84
N VAL A 165 8.45 -2.56 -50.17
CA VAL A 165 7.87 -3.73 -50.84
C VAL A 165 6.75 -3.32 -51.78
N SER A 166 5.93 -2.33 -51.43
CA SER A 166 4.92 -1.77 -52.32
C SER A 166 5.51 -1.12 -53.57
N ARG A 167 6.75 -0.62 -53.51
CA ARG A 167 7.45 -0.03 -54.66
C ARG A 167 8.19 -1.06 -55.50
N ILE A 168 8.86 -2.03 -54.86
CA ILE A 168 9.73 -3.01 -55.54
C ILE A 168 8.92 -4.16 -56.15
N SER A 169 7.82 -4.58 -55.52
CA SER A 169 7.09 -5.79 -55.94
C SER A 169 6.35 -5.57 -57.26
N PRO A 170 6.67 -6.32 -58.34
CA PRO A 170 6.00 -6.14 -59.64
C PRO A 170 4.49 -6.42 -59.59
N CYS A 171 4.06 -7.31 -58.70
CA CYS A 171 2.65 -7.70 -58.55
C CYS A 171 1.74 -6.61 -57.96
N GLU A 172 2.32 -5.54 -57.39
CA GLU A 172 1.55 -4.37 -56.91
C GLU A 172 1.20 -3.40 -58.05
N TRP A 173 1.93 -3.45 -59.16
CA TRP A 173 1.77 -2.57 -60.32
C TRP A 173 0.92 -3.26 -61.40
N LYS A 174 -0.33 -2.81 -61.61
CA LYS A 174 -1.15 -3.32 -62.72
C LYS A 174 -0.80 -2.65 -64.05
N GLN A 175 -0.54 -1.33 -64.04
CA GLN A 175 -0.03 -0.56 -65.18
C GLN A 175 0.87 0.60 -64.69
N PRO A 176 2.21 0.46 -64.73
CA PRO A 176 3.13 1.44 -64.13
C PRO A 176 3.12 2.82 -64.79
N GLU A 177 2.63 2.94 -66.02
CA GLU A 177 2.59 4.21 -66.78
C GLU A 177 1.27 4.99 -66.62
N LYS A 178 0.21 4.40 -66.05
CA LYS A 178 -1.13 5.01 -65.95
C LYS A 178 -1.72 5.05 -64.54
N GLU A 179 -1.25 4.23 -63.60
CA GLU A 179 -1.74 4.20 -62.22
C GLU A 179 -0.68 4.72 -61.24
N GLU A 180 -1.07 5.68 -60.39
CA GLU A 180 -0.29 6.03 -59.20
C GLU A 180 -0.40 4.90 -58.16
N ASN A 181 0.74 4.50 -57.58
CA ASN A 181 0.77 3.47 -56.55
C ASN A 181 -0.02 3.94 -55.31
N SER A 182 -1.05 3.18 -54.92
CA SER A 182 -1.93 3.50 -53.79
C SER A 182 -1.22 3.54 -52.44
N PHE A 183 -0.03 2.92 -52.32
CA PHE A 183 0.80 2.98 -51.11
C PHE A 183 1.84 4.11 -51.21
N THR A 184 1.46 5.29 -50.76
CA THR A 184 2.41 6.35 -50.39
C THR A 184 2.97 6.09 -48.99
N LEU A 185 4.12 6.69 -48.64
CA LEU A 185 4.72 6.53 -47.32
C LEU A 185 3.74 6.93 -46.19
N SER A 186 2.93 7.96 -46.41
CA SER A 186 1.87 8.36 -45.48
C SER A 186 0.78 7.30 -45.35
N HIS A 187 0.38 6.64 -46.44
CA HIS A 187 -0.56 5.52 -46.38
C HIS A 187 0.04 4.29 -45.70
N SER A 188 1.35 4.04 -45.84
CA SER A 188 2.04 2.99 -45.09
C SER A 188 2.04 3.27 -43.59
N PHE A 189 2.31 4.51 -43.16
CA PHE A 189 2.21 4.88 -41.74
C PHE A 189 0.78 4.75 -41.19
N TRP A 190 -0.22 5.16 -41.97
CA TRP A 190 -1.64 5.03 -41.61
C TRP A 190 -2.07 3.57 -41.52
N TYR A 191 -1.62 2.74 -42.47
CA TYR A 191 -1.89 1.31 -42.51
C TYR A 191 -1.33 0.58 -41.29
N THR A 192 -0.03 0.79 -41.00
CA THR A 192 0.65 0.18 -39.85
C THR A 192 0.01 0.60 -38.53
N MET A 193 -0.39 1.88 -38.41
CA MET A 193 -1.08 2.40 -37.23
C MET A 193 -2.47 1.77 -37.04
N GLY A 194 -3.26 1.67 -38.11
CA GLY A 194 -4.57 1.01 -38.07
C GLY A 194 -4.46 -0.46 -37.66
N ALA A 195 -3.50 -1.19 -38.24
CA ALA A 195 -3.24 -2.57 -37.87
C ALA A 195 -2.90 -2.74 -36.38
N MET A 196 -2.17 -1.79 -35.79
CA MET A 196 -1.83 -1.80 -34.35
C MET A 196 -3.04 -1.56 -33.45
N THR A 197 -4.02 -0.77 -33.91
CA THR A 197 -5.28 -0.51 -33.19
C THR A 197 -6.38 -1.53 -33.50
N LEU A 198 -6.03 -2.62 -34.19
CA LEU A 198 -6.97 -3.63 -34.71
C LEU A 198 -8.03 -3.06 -35.67
N GLN A 199 -7.80 -1.86 -36.21
CA GLN A 199 -8.64 -1.28 -37.24
C GLN A 199 -8.06 -1.65 -38.61
N GLY A 200 -8.85 -2.37 -39.40
CA GLY A 200 -8.48 -2.63 -40.79
C GLY A 200 -8.38 -1.32 -41.57
N ALA A 201 -7.17 -0.77 -41.71
CA ALA A 201 -6.91 0.39 -42.54
C ALA A 201 -6.70 -0.04 -43.99
N GLY A 202 -7.22 0.73 -44.95
CA GLY A 202 -6.94 0.57 -46.38
C GLY A 202 -5.81 1.49 -46.83
N PRO A 203 -5.20 1.27 -48.01
CA PRO A 203 -5.33 0.14 -48.95
C PRO A 203 -4.61 -1.13 -48.46
N HIS A 204 -4.90 -2.29 -49.04
CA HIS A 204 -4.28 -3.58 -48.69
C HIS A 204 -3.24 -4.02 -49.73
N PRO A 205 -2.11 -4.63 -49.31
CA PRO A 205 -1.12 -5.13 -50.26
C PRO A 205 -1.68 -6.27 -51.10
N LYS A 206 -1.49 -6.17 -52.43
CA LYS A 206 -1.93 -7.20 -53.39
C LYS A 206 -0.90 -8.32 -53.51
N ALA A 207 0.39 -7.99 -53.42
CA ALA A 207 1.50 -8.93 -53.56
C ALA A 207 1.68 -9.82 -52.34
N LEU A 208 2.14 -11.06 -52.58
CA LEU A 208 2.41 -12.03 -51.53
C LEU A 208 3.44 -11.52 -50.52
N SER A 209 4.49 -10.84 -50.98
CA SER A 209 5.54 -10.26 -50.13
C SER A 209 4.99 -9.23 -49.14
N GLY A 210 4.11 -8.33 -49.59
CA GLY A 210 3.48 -7.32 -48.73
C GLY A 210 2.50 -7.94 -47.73
N ARG A 211 1.77 -8.99 -48.15
CA ARG A 211 0.90 -9.77 -47.27
C ARG A 211 1.67 -10.49 -46.17
N VAL A 212 2.84 -11.07 -46.46
CA VAL A 212 3.67 -11.73 -45.44
C VAL A 212 4.12 -10.73 -44.36
N ILE A 213 4.64 -9.57 -44.75
CA ILE A 213 5.06 -8.52 -43.80
C ILE A 213 3.87 -8.05 -42.95
N THR A 214 2.73 -7.83 -43.60
CA THR A 214 1.48 -7.44 -42.93
C THR A 214 1.02 -8.49 -41.92
N SER A 215 1.02 -9.77 -42.29
CA SER A 215 0.62 -10.86 -41.40
C SER A 215 1.53 -10.97 -40.18
N ILE A 216 2.85 -10.78 -40.36
CA ILE A 216 3.80 -10.76 -39.24
C ILE A 216 3.54 -9.55 -38.34
N TRP A 217 3.31 -8.37 -38.92
CA TRP A 217 2.98 -7.16 -38.15
C TRP A 217 1.67 -7.30 -37.36
N TRP A 218 0.66 -7.96 -37.95
CA TRP A 218 -0.59 -8.27 -37.27
C TRP A 218 -0.39 -9.20 -36.08
N LEU A 219 0.38 -10.27 -36.26
CA LEU A 219 0.70 -11.19 -35.16
C LEU A 219 1.46 -10.46 -34.04
N PHE A 220 2.46 -9.66 -34.39
CA PHE A 220 3.21 -8.83 -33.45
C PHE A 220 2.29 -7.88 -32.67
N SER A 221 1.43 -7.14 -33.37
CA SER A 221 0.48 -6.20 -32.77
C SER A 221 -0.52 -6.88 -31.84
N LEU A 222 -1.05 -8.04 -32.25
CA LEU A 222 -1.99 -8.83 -31.46
C LEU A 222 -1.35 -9.32 -30.16
N VAL A 223 -0.13 -9.86 -30.23
CA VAL A 223 0.62 -10.32 -29.05
C VAL A 223 0.95 -9.16 -28.13
N LEU A 224 1.44 -8.04 -28.68
CA LEU A 224 1.76 -6.83 -27.92
C LEU A 224 0.53 -6.31 -27.15
N LEU A 225 -0.62 -6.24 -27.83
CA LEU A 225 -1.87 -5.79 -27.23
C LEU A 225 -2.37 -6.76 -26.14
N ALA A 226 -2.23 -8.07 -26.35
CA ALA A 226 -2.57 -9.07 -25.34
C ALA A 226 -1.70 -8.92 -24.08
N CYS A 227 -0.39 -8.70 -24.23
CA CYS A 227 0.51 -8.41 -23.11
C CYS A 227 0.14 -7.11 -22.39
N TYR A 228 -0.21 -6.06 -23.14
CA TYR A 228 -0.64 -4.80 -22.56
C TYR A 228 -1.93 -4.97 -21.73
N PHE A 229 -2.93 -5.67 -22.25
CA PHE A 229 -4.17 -5.95 -21.53
C PHE A 229 -3.97 -6.85 -20.31
N ALA A 230 -3.07 -7.83 -20.39
CA ALA A 230 -2.71 -8.65 -19.23
C ALA A 230 -2.13 -7.78 -18.10
N ASN A 231 -1.19 -6.89 -18.41
CA ASN A 231 -0.60 -5.97 -17.43
C ASN A 231 -1.60 -4.93 -16.91
N LEU A 232 -2.48 -4.41 -17.79
CA LEU A 232 -3.57 -3.51 -17.39
C LEU A 232 -4.52 -4.21 -16.42
N SER A 233 -4.89 -5.47 -16.69
CA SER A 233 -5.77 -6.26 -15.81
C SER A 233 -5.13 -6.47 -14.45
N LEU A 234 -3.85 -6.83 -14.40
CA LEU A 234 -3.10 -6.96 -13.15
C LEU A 234 -3.07 -5.64 -12.38
N TRP A 235 -2.83 -4.52 -13.08
CA TRP A 235 -2.81 -3.19 -12.47
C TRP A 235 -4.17 -2.80 -11.88
N LEU A 236 -5.27 -3.05 -12.61
CA LEU A 236 -6.63 -2.75 -12.16
C LEU A 236 -7.08 -3.56 -10.94
N HIS A 237 -6.55 -4.78 -10.77
CA HIS A 237 -6.88 -5.64 -9.64
C HIS A 237 -5.88 -5.55 -8.49
N SER A 238 -4.66 -5.07 -8.76
CA SER A 238 -3.69 -4.80 -7.72
C SER A 238 -4.15 -3.57 -6.94
N ASP A 239 -4.37 -3.74 -5.64
CA ASP A 239 -4.58 -2.65 -4.69
C ASP A 239 -3.27 -1.86 -4.44
N ASN A 240 -2.40 -1.79 -5.47
CA ASN A 240 -1.12 -1.09 -5.49
C ASN A 240 -1.37 0.40 -5.56
N GLN A 241 -1.91 0.93 -4.46
CA GLN A 241 -1.58 2.29 -4.08
C GLN A 241 -0.08 2.34 -3.89
N GLN A 242 0.63 2.92 -4.86
CA GLN A 242 2.05 3.21 -4.73
C GLN A 242 2.21 4.12 -3.53
N GLN A 243 2.57 3.53 -2.39
CA GLN A 243 2.79 4.33 -1.20
C GLN A 243 4.00 5.23 -1.41
N SER A 244 3.79 6.55 -1.33
CA SER A 244 4.86 7.54 -1.43
C SER A 244 5.90 7.39 -0.30
N ILE A 245 5.46 6.93 0.88
CA ILE A 245 6.28 6.73 2.07
C ILE A 245 6.18 5.25 2.48
N LYS A 246 7.27 4.49 2.30
CA LYS A 246 7.33 3.06 2.63
C LYS A 246 8.30 2.75 3.76
N SER A 247 9.30 3.60 3.93
CA SER A 247 10.38 3.42 4.90
C SER A 247 10.44 4.55 5.92
N PHE A 248 11.13 4.30 7.02
CA PHE A 248 11.50 5.31 8.01
C PHE A 248 12.44 6.37 7.41
N GLU A 249 13.23 6.02 6.40
CA GLU A 249 14.06 6.97 5.65
C GLU A 249 13.20 7.95 4.84
N ASP A 250 12.21 7.44 4.12
CA ASP A 250 11.25 8.28 3.38
C ASP A 250 10.50 9.21 4.34
N LEU A 251 10.07 8.67 5.50
CA LEU A 251 9.36 9.42 6.53
C LEU A 251 10.22 10.52 7.15
N ALA A 252 11.53 10.28 7.33
CA ALA A 252 12.47 11.24 7.91
C ALA A 252 12.95 12.31 6.92
N ASN A 253 12.95 12.00 5.61
CA ASN A 253 13.40 12.94 4.57
C ASN A 253 12.30 13.90 4.09
N GLN A 254 11.04 13.54 4.34
CA GLN A 254 9.90 14.40 4.03
C GLN A 254 9.55 15.35 5.20
N ASN A 255 8.98 16.52 4.89
CA ASN A 255 8.54 17.52 5.88
C ASN A 255 7.02 17.82 5.81
N LEU A 256 6.26 17.03 5.05
CA LEU A 256 4.83 17.25 4.81
C LEU A 256 3.95 16.65 5.91
N ILE A 257 4.33 15.48 6.42
CA ILE A 257 3.61 14.68 7.39
C ILE A 257 4.35 14.74 8.71
N GLU A 258 3.68 15.22 9.75
CA GLU A 258 4.20 15.16 11.12
C GLU A 258 4.22 13.70 11.57
N TYR A 259 5.17 13.30 12.40
CA TYR A 259 5.20 11.93 12.92
C TYR A 259 5.57 11.88 14.38
N GLY A 260 5.07 10.86 15.08
CA GLY A 260 5.24 10.76 16.52
C GLY A 260 4.89 9.40 17.11
N THR A 261 5.25 9.25 18.38
CA THR A 261 5.01 8.03 19.16
C THR A 261 4.59 8.39 20.60
N ILE A 262 4.33 7.38 21.42
CA ILE A 262 3.96 7.58 22.83
C ILE A 262 5.18 8.03 23.62
N LYS A 263 5.06 9.14 24.36
CA LYS A 263 6.14 9.68 25.19
C LYS A 263 6.63 8.65 26.21
N ASP A 264 7.95 8.56 26.40
CA ASP A 264 8.60 7.67 27.36
C ASP A 264 8.33 6.15 27.17
N SER A 265 7.76 5.75 26.03
CA SER A 265 7.52 4.34 25.69
C SER A 265 8.80 3.58 25.32
N SER A 266 8.72 2.25 25.21
CA SER A 266 9.80 1.42 24.66
C SER A 266 10.16 1.85 23.23
N SER A 267 9.16 2.22 22.42
CA SER A 267 9.32 2.76 21.06
C SER A 267 10.07 4.10 21.06
N PHE A 268 9.72 5.03 21.94
CA PHE A 268 10.42 6.32 22.07
C PHE A 268 11.88 6.14 22.48
N ASN A 269 12.13 5.28 23.48
CA ASN A 269 13.49 5.00 23.94
C ASN A 269 14.34 4.25 22.90
N PHE A 270 13.72 3.47 22.03
CA PHE A 270 14.42 2.83 20.91
C PHE A 270 15.03 3.88 19.98
N PHE A 271 14.27 4.88 19.51
CA PHE A 271 14.81 5.93 18.64
C PHE A 271 15.83 6.81 19.36
N LYS A 272 15.64 7.06 20.67
CA LYS A 272 16.60 7.81 21.50
C LYS A 272 17.98 7.14 21.57
N ASN A 273 17.99 5.82 21.74
CA ASN A 273 19.22 5.05 22.01
C ASN A 273 19.77 4.36 20.75
N SER A 274 19.18 4.58 19.57
CA SER A 274 19.63 3.93 18.35
C SER A 274 20.86 4.64 17.76
N ASP A 275 21.84 3.85 17.32
CA ASP A 275 23.05 4.35 16.64
C ASP A 275 22.80 4.72 15.17
N ASN A 276 21.63 4.41 14.61
CA ASN A 276 21.30 4.73 13.23
C ASN A 276 20.97 6.23 13.10
N PRO A 277 21.64 6.98 12.20
CA PRO A 277 21.41 8.42 12.04
C PRO A 277 19.97 8.78 11.67
N THR A 278 19.28 7.93 10.90
CA THR A 278 17.88 8.15 10.51
C THR A 278 16.93 8.01 11.71
N HIS A 279 17.18 7.03 12.58
CA HIS A 279 16.42 6.88 13.82
C HIS A 279 16.65 8.06 14.77
N HIS A 280 17.88 8.57 14.83
CA HIS A 280 18.19 9.75 15.63
C HIS A 280 17.48 11.00 15.11
N ARG A 281 17.48 11.23 13.78
CA ARG A 281 16.71 12.30 13.14
C ARG A 281 15.22 12.21 13.47
N ILE A 282 14.65 11.00 13.47
CA ILE A 282 13.26 10.78 13.89
C ILE A 282 13.05 11.18 15.35
N TYR A 283 13.94 10.74 16.25
CA TYR A 283 13.88 11.10 17.67
C TYR A 283 13.95 12.62 17.90
N GLU A 284 14.90 13.29 17.25
CA GLU A 284 15.07 14.74 17.35
C GLU A 284 13.86 15.49 16.82
N HIS A 285 13.31 15.08 15.69
CA HIS A 285 12.08 15.66 15.13
C HIS A 285 10.93 15.55 16.13
N ILE A 286 10.68 14.34 16.67
CA ILE A 286 9.60 14.10 17.65
C ILE A 286 9.78 14.97 18.90
N LYS A 287 11.04 15.09 19.36
CA LYS A 287 11.38 15.90 20.53
C LYS A 287 11.20 17.40 20.28
N ASN A 288 11.63 17.90 19.13
CA ASN A 288 11.58 19.32 18.81
C ASN A 288 10.17 19.78 18.47
N ALA A 289 9.41 18.97 17.71
CA ALA A 289 8.03 19.24 17.35
C ALA A 289 7.03 18.97 18.48
N GLN A 290 7.47 18.31 19.57
CA GLN A 290 6.60 17.84 20.67
C GLN A 290 5.41 17.00 20.15
N SER A 291 5.63 16.21 19.11
CA SER A 291 4.60 15.45 18.37
C SER A 291 4.15 14.17 19.10
N TYR A 292 4.13 14.17 20.43
CA TYR A 292 3.82 13.00 21.23
C TYR A 292 2.34 12.60 21.16
N SER A 293 2.09 11.30 21.31
CA SER A 293 0.75 10.77 21.58
C SER A 293 0.63 10.37 23.05
N LEU A 294 -0.55 10.58 23.66
CA LEU A 294 -0.80 10.20 25.06
C LEU A 294 -0.94 8.69 25.23
N ASN A 295 -1.64 8.05 24.29
CA ASN A 295 -1.87 6.61 24.22
C ASN A 295 -1.98 6.19 22.75
N ALA A 296 -2.09 4.88 22.51
CA ALA A 296 -2.19 4.34 21.15
C ALA A 296 -3.45 4.84 20.41
N GLU A 297 -4.59 4.91 21.11
CA GLU A 297 -5.87 5.34 20.54
C GLU A 297 -5.83 6.79 20.02
N GLU A 298 -5.25 7.71 20.79
CA GLU A 298 -5.03 9.10 20.38
C GLU A 298 -4.08 9.18 19.17
N GLY A 299 -3.04 8.32 19.14
CA GLY A 299 -2.15 8.18 18.00
C GLY A 299 -2.89 7.78 16.72
N PHE A 300 -3.75 6.77 16.80
CA PHE A 300 -4.62 6.33 15.70
C PHE A 300 -5.59 7.44 15.28
N ARG A 301 -6.21 8.12 16.24
CA ARG A 301 -7.13 9.24 15.98
C ARG A 301 -6.44 10.40 15.27
N ARG A 302 -5.17 10.70 15.58
CA ARG A 302 -4.37 11.70 14.86
C ARG A 302 -4.05 11.24 13.44
N ALA A 303 -3.62 9.99 13.27
CA ALA A 303 -3.35 9.43 11.94
C ALA A 303 -4.59 9.46 11.03
N LEU A 304 -5.78 9.18 11.59
CA LEU A 304 -7.06 9.26 10.87
C LEU A 304 -7.43 10.68 10.43
N LYS A 305 -7.09 11.71 11.21
CA LYS A 305 -7.34 13.11 10.82
C LYS A 305 -6.52 13.50 9.58
N GLY A 306 -5.38 12.84 9.33
CA GLY A 306 -4.46 13.14 8.24
C GLY A 306 -3.27 13.99 8.71
N ASN A 307 -2.25 14.10 7.85
CA ASN A 307 -0.97 14.79 8.07
C ASN A 307 -0.19 14.34 9.31
N TYR A 308 -0.50 13.17 9.86
CA TYR A 308 0.22 12.59 10.98
C TYR A 308 0.51 11.09 10.77
N ALA A 309 1.75 10.66 11.00
CA ALA A 309 2.15 9.27 11.05
C ALA A 309 2.32 8.83 12.50
N PHE A 310 1.59 7.78 12.90
CA PHE A 310 1.75 7.21 14.24
C PHE A 310 2.72 6.03 14.19
N ILE A 311 3.83 6.17 14.92
CA ILE A 311 4.86 5.14 15.06
C ILE A 311 4.54 4.29 16.29
N GLY A 312 4.40 2.98 16.09
CA GLY A 312 3.99 2.04 17.12
C GLY A 312 4.43 0.60 16.83
N GLU A 313 4.00 -0.32 17.69
CA GLU A 313 4.29 -1.75 17.56
C GLU A 313 3.40 -2.40 16.51
N SER A 314 3.99 -3.18 15.60
CA SER A 314 3.35 -3.70 14.38
C SER A 314 2.06 -4.47 14.67
N VAL A 315 2.03 -5.26 15.74
CA VAL A 315 0.84 -6.02 16.16
C VAL A 315 -0.35 -5.10 16.49
N SER A 316 -0.10 -3.98 17.16
CA SER A 316 -1.13 -2.99 17.51
C SER A 316 -1.53 -2.16 16.29
N LEU A 317 -0.57 -1.88 15.39
CA LEU A 317 -0.84 -1.20 14.13
C LEU A 317 -1.68 -2.05 13.18
N ASP A 318 -1.39 -3.34 13.05
CA ASP A 318 -2.13 -4.27 12.20
C ASP A 318 -3.61 -4.36 12.64
N LEU A 319 -3.85 -4.36 13.95
CA LEU A 319 -5.21 -4.30 14.50
C LEU A 319 -5.91 -2.98 14.14
N ALA A 320 -5.21 -1.85 14.27
CA ALA A 320 -5.76 -0.55 13.90
C ALA A 320 -6.09 -0.47 12.39
N VAL A 321 -5.22 -0.99 11.53
CA VAL A 321 -5.48 -1.10 10.08
C VAL A 321 -6.69 -1.98 9.81
N ALA A 322 -6.80 -3.13 10.49
CA ALA A 322 -7.95 -4.02 10.35
C ALA A 322 -9.28 -3.39 10.82
N ARG A 323 -9.25 -2.46 11.78
CA ARG A 323 -10.42 -1.68 12.21
C ARG A 323 -10.77 -0.55 11.22
N TYR A 324 -9.75 0.16 10.75
CA TYR A 324 -9.89 1.37 9.93
C TYR A 324 -9.47 1.14 8.47
N CYS A 325 -9.80 -0.02 7.91
CA CYS A 325 -9.36 -0.52 6.60
C CYS A 325 -9.40 0.46 5.42
N ASN A 326 -10.38 1.36 5.40
CA ASN A 326 -10.55 2.31 4.30
C ASN A 326 -9.68 3.56 4.47
N TYR A 327 -9.17 3.81 5.67
CA TYR A 327 -8.55 5.08 6.03
C TYR A 327 -7.09 4.95 6.43
N LEU A 328 -6.68 3.85 7.07
CA LEU A 328 -5.31 3.67 7.52
C LEU A 328 -4.59 2.59 6.70
N THR A 329 -3.29 2.80 6.52
CA THR A 329 -2.38 1.81 5.96
C THR A 329 -1.09 1.78 6.78
N ARG A 330 -0.52 0.59 6.99
CA ARG A 330 0.76 0.41 7.67
C ARG A 330 1.87 0.41 6.63
N ALA A 331 2.98 1.06 6.95
CA ALA A 331 4.19 0.98 6.15
C ALA A 331 4.75 -0.46 6.15
N PRO A 332 5.27 -0.98 5.02
CA PRO A 332 5.75 -2.35 4.94
C PRO A 332 6.97 -2.61 5.86
N GLU A 333 7.83 -1.61 6.05
CA GLU A 333 9.04 -1.74 6.86
C GLU A 333 8.72 -1.98 8.35
N ILE A 334 9.46 -2.93 8.94
CA ILE A 334 9.45 -3.22 10.36
C ILE A 334 10.89 -3.19 10.85
N ILE A 335 11.17 -2.34 11.84
CA ILE A 335 12.49 -2.19 12.46
C ILE A 335 12.47 -2.62 13.92
N GLY A 336 13.65 -2.90 14.49
CA GLY A 336 13.77 -3.18 15.92
C GLY A 336 12.88 -4.33 16.38
N MET A 337 12.98 -5.48 15.69
CA MET A 337 12.27 -6.71 16.01
C MET A 337 12.44 -7.05 17.50
N ARG A 338 11.33 -7.38 18.14
CA ARG A 338 11.21 -7.59 19.58
C ARG A 338 10.04 -8.53 19.86
N GLY A 339 9.73 -8.75 21.12
CA GLY A 339 8.57 -9.57 21.47
C GLY A 339 7.96 -9.20 22.80
N TYR A 340 6.73 -9.64 23.00
CA TYR A 340 6.04 -9.56 24.28
C TYR A 340 6.36 -10.78 25.12
N SER A 341 6.69 -10.55 26.39
CA SER A 341 7.08 -11.58 27.35
C SER A 341 6.33 -11.41 28.68
N ILE A 342 6.27 -12.49 29.45
CA ILE A 342 5.81 -12.45 30.85
C ILE A 342 7.01 -12.06 31.71
N ALA A 343 6.83 -11.12 32.63
CA ALA A 343 7.86 -10.75 33.59
C ALA A 343 7.64 -11.42 34.95
N ALA A 344 8.72 -11.80 35.61
CA ALA A 344 8.72 -12.34 36.96
C ALA A 344 9.87 -11.68 37.77
N PRO A 345 9.85 -11.78 39.11
CA PRO A 345 10.93 -11.27 39.95
C PRO A 345 12.29 -11.86 39.52
N LEU A 346 13.34 -11.05 39.66
CA LEU A 346 14.70 -11.45 39.32
C LEU A 346 15.10 -12.72 40.10
N GLY A 347 15.61 -13.73 39.39
CA GLY A 347 15.96 -15.05 39.94
C GLY A 347 14.79 -16.00 40.15
N SER A 348 13.59 -15.69 39.63
CA SER A 348 12.40 -16.52 39.83
C SER A 348 12.53 -17.89 39.14
N PRO A 349 12.29 -19.01 39.87
CA PRO A 349 12.34 -20.35 39.28
C PRO A 349 11.21 -20.58 38.27
N LEU A 350 10.17 -19.74 38.28
CA LEU A 350 9.01 -19.87 37.40
C LEU A 350 9.36 -19.56 35.93
N VAL A 351 10.33 -18.69 35.67
CA VAL A 351 10.62 -18.16 34.32
C VAL A 351 10.96 -19.27 33.33
N LYS A 352 11.74 -20.27 33.78
CA LYS A 352 12.09 -21.42 32.95
C LYS A 352 10.86 -22.25 32.60
N ASN A 353 10.02 -22.57 33.58
CA ASN A 353 8.81 -23.37 33.39
C ASN A 353 7.78 -22.64 32.53
N LEU A 354 7.59 -21.34 32.76
CA LEU A 354 6.73 -20.47 31.95
C LEU A 354 7.23 -20.39 30.50
N SER A 355 8.54 -20.24 30.29
CA SER A 355 9.13 -20.21 28.95
C SER A 355 8.90 -21.52 28.19
N VAL A 356 9.09 -22.67 28.85
CA VAL A 356 8.81 -23.98 28.23
C VAL A 356 7.32 -24.13 27.92
N ALA A 357 6.43 -23.68 28.81
CA ALA A 357 5.00 -23.70 28.57
C ALA A 357 4.59 -22.82 27.36
N ILE A 358 5.16 -21.62 27.24
CA ILE A 358 4.93 -20.72 26.10
C ILE A 358 5.40 -21.35 24.79
N LEU A 359 6.59 -21.95 24.79
CA LEU A 359 7.12 -22.63 23.60
C LEU A 359 6.22 -23.82 23.20
N ASN A 360 5.76 -24.61 24.16
CA ASN A 360 4.82 -25.70 23.91
C ASN A 360 3.49 -25.22 23.32
N LEU A 361 2.95 -24.10 23.83
CA LEU A 361 1.74 -23.45 23.28
C LEU A 361 1.96 -22.92 21.85
N SER A 362 3.19 -22.47 21.55
CA SER A 362 3.57 -22.05 20.20
C SER A 362 3.66 -23.24 19.25
N GLU A 363 4.31 -24.33 19.68
CA GLU A 363 4.50 -25.54 18.87
C GLU A 363 3.18 -26.29 18.61
N SER A 364 2.23 -26.24 19.55
CA SER A 364 0.90 -26.84 19.39
C SER A 364 -0.06 -26.02 18.52
N GLY A 365 0.31 -24.79 18.13
CA GLY A 365 -0.56 -23.86 17.39
C GLY A 365 -1.64 -23.17 18.25
N GLU A 366 -1.60 -23.33 19.57
CA GLU A 366 -2.60 -22.74 20.49
C GLU A 366 -2.44 -21.21 20.59
N LEU A 367 -1.21 -20.70 20.52
CA LEU A 367 -0.95 -19.25 20.43
C LEU A 367 -1.49 -18.65 19.14
N ASP A 368 -1.37 -19.35 18.01
CA ASP A 368 -1.92 -18.91 16.72
C ASP A 368 -3.45 -18.90 16.75
N TYR A 369 -4.06 -19.91 17.39
CA TYR A 369 -5.50 -19.92 17.64
C TYR A 369 -5.94 -18.70 18.45
N PHE A 370 -5.29 -18.41 19.58
CA PHE A 370 -5.60 -17.21 20.38
C PHE A 370 -5.41 -15.92 19.57
N ARG A 371 -4.35 -15.82 18.77
CA ARG A 371 -4.12 -14.68 17.90
C ARG A 371 -5.26 -14.51 16.91
N SER A 372 -5.68 -15.59 16.24
CA SER A 372 -6.80 -15.55 15.28
C SER A 372 -8.15 -15.21 15.92
N LYS A 373 -8.35 -15.58 17.18
CA LYS A 373 -9.56 -15.28 17.96
C LYS A 373 -9.66 -13.80 18.30
N TRP A 374 -8.55 -13.18 18.69
CA TRP A 374 -8.52 -11.81 19.22
C TRP A 374 -8.10 -10.73 18.22
N TRP A 375 -7.40 -11.09 17.14
CA TRP A 375 -7.08 -10.19 16.03
C TRP A 375 -7.97 -10.46 14.84
N ALA A 376 -8.52 -9.41 14.24
CA ALA A 376 -9.13 -9.50 12.93
C ALA A 376 -8.05 -9.91 11.92
N SER A 377 -8.25 -11.05 11.24
CA SER A 377 -7.28 -11.66 10.32
C SER A 377 -7.09 -10.90 9.01
N SER A 378 -8.04 -10.03 8.65
CA SER A 378 -7.93 -9.15 7.51
C SER A 378 -8.92 -8.01 7.64
N CYS A 379 -8.68 -6.97 6.84
CA CYS A 379 -9.74 -6.04 6.51
C CYS A 379 -10.91 -6.81 5.93
N ILE A 380 -12.04 -6.85 6.64
CA ILE A 380 -13.29 -7.32 6.07
C ILE A 380 -13.65 -6.27 5.02
N ALA A 381 -13.12 -6.44 3.81
CA ALA A 381 -13.58 -5.73 2.63
C ALA A 381 -15.08 -5.97 2.59
N LYS A 382 -15.87 -4.93 2.87
CA LYS A 382 -17.31 -4.95 2.64
C LYS A 382 -17.50 -5.22 1.16
N ASN A 383 -17.71 -6.50 0.85
CA ASN A 383 -17.85 -7.09 -0.47
C ASN A 383 -16.58 -7.03 -1.35
N GLY A 384 -16.03 -8.20 -1.67
CA GLY A 384 -15.18 -8.44 -2.85
C GLY A 384 -15.95 -8.27 -4.18
N LYS A 385 -16.84 -7.27 -4.26
CA LYS A 385 -17.38 -6.80 -5.52
C LYS A 385 -16.35 -5.82 -6.05
N SER A 386 -15.70 -6.18 -7.15
CA SER A 386 -14.90 -5.26 -7.97
C SER A 386 -15.63 -3.92 -8.03
N ALA A 387 -15.07 -2.90 -7.40
CA ALA A 387 -15.68 -1.57 -7.44
C ALA A 387 -15.72 -1.13 -8.91
N PRO A 388 -16.84 -0.57 -9.39
CA PRO A 388 -16.89 -0.09 -10.77
C PRO A 388 -15.78 0.94 -11.00
N LEU A 389 -15.15 0.88 -12.17
CA LEU A 389 -14.13 1.86 -12.57
C LEU A 389 -14.71 3.26 -12.44
N LYS A 390 -14.08 4.09 -11.60
CA LYS A 390 -14.46 5.49 -11.44
C LYS A 390 -13.84 6.31 -12.58
N PRO A 391 -14.53 7.35 -13.09
CA PRO A 391 -13.95 8.26 -14.08
C PRO A 391 -12.62 8.89 -13.62
N THR A 392 -12.43 9.05 -12.30
CA THR A 392 -11.19 9.54 -11.68
C THR A 392 -9.97 8.68 -12.03
N SER A 393 -10.15 7.36 -12.18
CA SER A 393 -9.08 6.41 -12.52
C SER A 393 -8.70 6.44 -14.00
N LEU A 394 -9.53 7.02 -14.88
CA LEU A 394 -9.30 7.10 -16.34
C LEU A 394 -9.20 8.55 -16.85
N LYS A 395 -8.95 9.52 -15.95
CA LYS A 395 -8.89 10.95 -16.28
C LYS A 395 -7.93 11.26 -17.43
N GLY A 396 -6.81 10.55 -17.52
CA GLY A 396 -5.84 10.66 -18.60
C GLY A 396 -6.40 10.38 -20.00
N ILE A 397 -7.23 9.34 -20.15
CA ILE A 397 -7.81 8.97 -21.46
C ILE A 397 -8.78 10.06 -21.94
N PHE A 398 -9.64 10.56 -21.05
CA PHE A 398 -10.57 11.63 -21.39
C PHE A 398 -9.86 12.93 -21.78
N LEU A 399 -8.76 13.26 -21.08
CA LEU A 399 -7.93 14.41 -21.43
C LEU A 399 -7.26 14.24 -22.81
N LEU A 400 -6.69 13.05 -23.08
CA LEU A 400 -6.07 12.74 -24.37
C LEU A 400 -7.07 12.85 -25.52
N LEU A 401 -8.29 12.35 -25.34
CA LEU A 401 -9.36 12.47 -26.32
C LEU A 401 -9.73 13.95 -26.58
N ALA A 402 -9.91 14.74 -25.52
CA ALA A 402 -10.23 16.16 -25.65
C ALA A 402 -9.14 16.94 -26.40
N LEU A 403 -7.86 16.69 -26.08
CA LEU A 403 -6.73 17.28 -26.78
C LEU A 403 -6.67 16.85 -28.26
N GLY A 404 -6.94 15.57 -28.55
CA GLY A 404 -6.97 15.05 -29.92
C GLY A 404 -8.08 15.67 -30.78
N LEU A 405 -9.30 15.79 -30.23
CA LEU A 405 -10.41 16.47 -30.91
C LEU A 405 -10.11 17.96 -31.14
N GLY A 406 -9.53 18.63 -30.15
CA GLY A 406 -9.11 20.03 -30.27
C GLY A 406 -8.05 20.24 -31.35
N LEU A 407 -7.02 19.38 -31.38
CA LEU A 407 -5.97 19.42 -32.39
C LEU A 407 -6.52 19.16 -33.80
N GLY A 408 -7.42 18.17 -33.96
CA GLY A 408 -8.06 17.88 -35.24
C GLY A 408 -8.88 19.06 -35.77
N LEU A 409 -9.68 19.70 -34.90
CA LEU A 409 -10.42 20.90 -35.28
C LEU A 409 -9.48 22.05 -35.66
N PHE A 410 -8.41 22.24 -34.89
CA PHE A 410 -7.41 23.26 -35.17
C PHE A 410 -6.73 23.05 -36.53
N LEU A 411 -6.31 21.82 -36.85
CA LEU A 411 -5.73 21.48 -38.15
C LEU A 411 -6.71 21.73 -39.30
N ALA A 412 -7.98 21.34 -39.16
CA ALA A 412 -9.00 21.61 -40.17
C ALA A 412 -9.22 23.12 -40.41
N LEU A 413 -9.19 23.93 -39.35
CA LEU A 413 -9.26 25.40 -39.46
C LEU A 413 -8.02 25.98 -40.15
N MET A 414 -6.83 25.44 -39.86
CA MET A 414 -5.58 25.85 -40.51
C MET A 414 -5.56 25.48 -42.00
N GLU A 415 -6.05 24.29 -42.36
CA GLU A 415 -6.21 23.87 -43.77
C GLU A 415 -7.18 24.78 -44.51
N LEU A 416 -8.32 25.11 -43.89
CA LEU A 416 -9.28 26.05 -44.46
C LEU A 416 -8.64 27.43 -44.63
N ALA A 417 -7.95 27.94 -43.62
CA ALA A 417 -7.26 29.23 -43.70
C ALA A 417 -6.18 29.24 -44.81
N ALA A 418 -5.39 28.17 -44.94
CA ALA A 418 -4.38 28.04 -45.97
C ALA A 418 -5.00 27.97 -47.39
N LYS A 419 -6.09 27.23 -47.56
CA LYS A 419 -6.83 27.15 -48.82
C LYS A 419 -7.47 28.50 -49.17
N SER A 420 -8.14 29.15 -48.21
CA SER A 420 -8.74 30.47 -48.39
C SER A 420 -7.70 31.54 -48.72
N ARG A 421 -6.49 31.50 -48.14
CA ARG A 421 -5.37 32.38 -48.52
C ARG A 421 -4.94 32.17 -49.96
N LYS A 422 -4.79 30.92 -50.42
CA LYS A 422 -4.45 30.61 -51.82
C LYS A 422 -5.54 31.12 -52.77
N THR A 423 -6.81 30.90 -52.45
CA THR A 423 -7.95 31.37 -53.26
C THR A 423 -8.07 32.90 -53.26
N ALA A 424 -7.85 33.55 -52.12
CA ALA A 424 -7.86 35.00 -51.98
C ALA A 424 -6.76 35.68 -52.81
N ASN A 425 -5.55 35.09 -52.81
CA ASN A 425 -4.44 35.56 -53.66
C ASN A 425 -4.74 35.39 -55.16
N SER A 426 -5.44 34.32 -55.55
CA SER A 426 -5.85 34.08 -56.94
C SER A 426 -6.99 35.02 -57.39
N GLN A 427 -7.93 35.35 -56.50
CA GLN A 427 -9.10 36.17 -56.80
C GLN A 427 -8.96 37.65 -56.39
N GLN A 428 -7.80 38.07 -55.89
CA GLN A 428 -7.53 39.45 -55.42
C GLN A 428 -8.55 39.97 -54.37
N LYS A 429 -9.06 39.09 -53.51
CA LYS A 429 -10.04 39.40 -52.45
C LYS A 429 -9.41 39.34 -51.06
N SER A 430 -10.07 39.94 -50.06
CA SER A 430 -9.63 39.81 -48.66
C SER A 430 -9.75 38.36 -48.16
N CYS A 431 -8.71 37.88 -47.47
CA CYS A 431 -8.65 36.52 -46.92
C CYS A 431 -9.83 36.23 -45.96
N CYS A 432 -10.23 37.22 -45.15
CA CYS A 432 -11.31 37.06 -44.18
C CYS A 432 -12.69 36.90 -44.85
N SER A 433 -12.95 37.60 -45.96
CA SER A 433 -14.22 37.46 -46.68
C SER A 433 -14.34 36.11 -47.37
N VAL A 434 -13.24 35.58 -47.93
CA VAL A 434 -13.23 34.27 -48.60
C VAL A 434 -13.35 33.13 -47.59
N MET A 435 -12.68 33.25 -46.44
CA MET A 435 -12.77 32.25 -45.37
C MET A 435 -14.18 32.21 -44.74
N SER A 436 -14.79 33.37 -44.47
CA SER A 436 -16.15 33.45 -43.94
C SER A 436 -17.19 32.89 -44.92
N ALA A 437 -17.03 33.15 -46.22
CA ALA A 437 -17.90 32.60 -47.27
C ALA A 437 -17.79 31.08 -47.38
N GLU A 438 -16.57 30.52 -47.44
CA GLU A 438 -16.35 29.06 -47.48
C GLU A 438 -16.85 28.35 -46.22
N LEU A 439 -16.64 28.95 -45.04
CA LEU A 439 -17.14 28.42 -43.78
C LEU A 439 -18.68 28.42 -43.78
N SER A 440 -19.29 29.55 -44.15
CA SER A 440 -20.76 29.66 -44.25
C SER A 440 -21.35 28.68 -45.26
N GLN A 441 -20.69 28.44 -46.39
CA GLN A 441 -21.15 27.52 -47.43
C GLN A 441 -21.08 26.05 -46.96
N ARG A 442 -20.03 25.67 -46.23
CA ARG A 442 -19.86 24.31 -45.71
C ARG A 442 -20.80 23.98 -44.55
N PHE A 443 -21.14 24.97 -43.71
CA PHE A 443 -22.09 24.79 -42.61
C PHE A 443 -23.57 24.99 -43.01
N ARG A 444 -23.88 25.66 -44.14
CA ARG A 444 -25.28 25.83 -44.59
C ARG A 444 -25.92 24.60 -45.23
N GLY A 445 -25.15 23.59 -45.65
CA GLY A 445 -25.69 22.48 -46.44
C GLY A 445 -26.10 22.93 -47.85
N GLY A 446 -25.91 22.06 -48.83
CA GLY A 446 -26.07 22.42 -50.24
C GLY A 446 -27.51 22.78 -50.63
N GLU A 447 -27.81 24.06 -50.78
CA GLU A 447 -28.77 24.51 -51.78
C GLU A 447 -27.98 24.94 -53.02
N ALA A 448 -28.16 24.18 -54.10
CA ALA A 448 -27.58 24.45 -55.39
C ALA A 448 -27.98 25.85 -55.87
N MET A 449 -26.99 26.67 -56.18
CA MET A 449 -27.17 27.93 -56.87
C MET A 449 -27.55 27.61 -58.32
N THR A 450 -28.83 27.73 -58.66
CA THR A 450 -29.30 27.75 -60.05
C THR A 450 -28.63 28.91 -60.79
N PRO A 451 -28.08 28.70 -62.01
CA PRO A 451 -27.54 29.81 -62.79
C PRO A 451 -28.69 30.65 -63.36
N GLU A 452 -28.68 31.96 -63.10
CA GLU A 452 -29.58 32.93 -63.77
C GLU A 452 -29.36 32.91 -65.29
N PRO A 453 -30.42 33.04 -66.11
CA PRO A 453 -30.28 33.18 -67.55
C PRO A 453 -29.80 34.57 -67.91
N SER A 454 -28.87 34.64 -68.86
CA SER A 454 -28.37 35.88 -69.44
C SER A 454 -29.48 36.69 -70.10
N GLU A 455 -29.85 37.84 -69.53
CA GLU A 455 -30.51 38.92 -70.27
C GLU A 455 -29.45 39.67 -71.11
N LYS A 456 -29.42 39.36 -72.41
CA LYS A 456 -28.93 40.31 -73.42
C LYS A 456 -30.12 41.17 -73.85
N SER A 457 -30.06 42.47 -73.57
CA SER A 457 -30.88 43.47 -74.27
C SER A 457 -29.98 44.41 -75.08
N LYS A 458 -30.11 44.25 -76.41
CA LYS A 458 -30.03 45.23 -77.50
C LYS A 458 -28.88 46.27 -77.52
N ALA A 459 -28.02 46.10 -78.52
CA ALA A 459 -27.89 47.05 -79.63
C ALA A 459 -27.67 46.26 -80.91
#